data_AF-A0A411PW96-F1
#
_entry.id   AF-A0A411PW96-F1
#
_cell.length_a   1.000
_cell.length_b   1.000
_cell.length_c   1.000
_cell.angle_alpha   90.00
_cell.angle_beta   90.00
_cell.angle_gamma   90.00
#
_symmetry.space_group_name_H-M   'P 1'
#
loop_
_entity.id
_entity.type
_entity.pdbx_description
1 polymer ?
#
loop_
_entity_poly.entity_id
_entity_poly.type
_entity_poly.pdbx_seq_one_letter_code
_entity_poly.pdbx_strand_id
1 'polypeptide(L)' 'MATVDLNCDLGESFGNYRLGNDKEILRYVTSANIACGFHAGDPSVMRETVKLA' A
#
# COMPACT_ATOMS: atom_id res chain seq x y z
N MET A 1 21.66 15.20 12.25
CA MET A 1 20.92 15.15 10.97
C MET A 1 19.45 15.05 11.29
N ALA A 2 18.61 15.79 10.57
CA ALA A 2 17.16 15.60 10.68
C ALA A 2 16.75 14.33 9.93
N THR A 3 15.83 13.57 10.51
CA THR A 3 15.22 12.38 9.92
C THR A 3 13.76 12.67 9.61
N VAL A 4 13.26 12.20 8.46
CA VAL A 4 11.88 12.38 8.03
C VAL A 4 11.32 11.05 7.52
N ASP A 5 10.03 10.82 7.78
CA ASP A 5 9.26 9.71 7.22
C ASP A 5 8.61 10.14 5.90
N LEU A 6 8.65 9.25 4.91
CA LEU A 6 7.87 9.34 3.69
C LEU A 6 6.87 8.19 3.70
N ASN A 7 5.57 8.51 3.66
CA ASN A 7 4.51 7.52 3.59
C ASN A 7 3.71 7.62 2.28
N CYS A 8 3.05 6.53 1.92
CA CYS A 8 2.13 6.46 0.80
C CYS A 8 1.00 5.47 1.10
N ASP A 9 -0.18 5.75 0.56
CA ASP A 9 -1.36 4.89 0.65
C ASP A 9 -1.22 3.74 -0.35
N LEU A 10 -1.30 2.50 0.15
CA LEU A 10 -1.11 1.26 -0.62
C LEU A 10 -2.28 0.30 -0.38
N GLY A 11 -2.33 -0.75 -1.20
CA GLY A 11 -3.37 -1.77 -1.09
C GLY A 11 -4.76 -1.24 -1.46
N GLU A 12 -4.84 -0.20 -2.28
CA GLU A 12 -6.11 0.43 -2.69
C GLU A 12 -6.76 -0.23 -3.92
N SER A 13 -6.22 -1.36 -4.38
CA SER A 13 -6.89 -2.23 -5.35
C SER A 13 -8.12 -2.91 -4.73
N PHE A 14 -9.06 -3.39 -5.54
CA PHE A 14 -10.26 -4.09 -5.06
C PHE A 14 -10.81 -5.07 -6.10
N GLY A 15 -10.89 -6.36 -5.74
CA GLY A 15 -11.33 -7.43 -6.62
C GLY A 15 -10.50 -7.45 -7.91
N ASN A 16 -11.16 -7.24 -9.05
CA ASN A 16 -10.49 -7.22 -10.36
C ASN A 16 -9.89 -5.84 -10.71
N TYR A 17 -10.16 -4.80 -9.92
CA TYR A 17 -9.64 -3.46 -10.18
C TYR A 17 -8.28 -3.28 -9.56
N ARG A 18 -7.31 -2.88 -10.39
CA ARG A 18 -5.96 -2.54 -9.97
C ARG A 18 -5.79 -1.03 -9.93
N LEU A 19 -5.36 -0.53 -8.78
CA LEU A 19 -5.04 0.88 -8.54
C LEU A 19 -3.63 0.97 -7.94
N GLY A 20 -2.89 2.00 -8.34
CA GLY A 20 -1.55 2.26 -7.82
C GLY A 20 -0.43 1.37 -8.40
N ASN A 21 0.78 1.61 -7.91
CA ASN A 21 1.97 0.83 -8.26
C ASN A 21 2.78 0.48 -7.01
N ASP A 22 2.13 -0.23 -6.09
CA ASP A 22 2.59 -0.50 -4.73
C ASP A 22 4.01 -1.06 -4.68
N LYS A 23 4.31 -2.01 -5.57
CA LYS A 23 5.62 -2.65 -5.65
C LYS A 23 6.75 -1.68 -6.00
N GLU A 24 6.48 -0.68 -6.83
CA GLU A 24 7.50 0.28 -7.24
C GLU A 24 7.69 1.37 -6.17
N ILE A 25 6.60 1.90 -5.63
CA ILE A 25 6.68 3.01 -4.67
C ILE A 25 7.29 2.59 -3.32
N LEU A 26 7.12 1.33 -2.91
CA LEU A 26 7.72 0.76 -1.70
C LEU A 26 9.25 0.86 -1.65
N ARG A 27 9.91 1.04 -2.80
CA ARG A 27 11.37 1.25 -2.86
C ARG A 27 11.82 2.62 -2.34
N TYR A 28 10.88 3.56 -2.21
CA TYR A 28 11.17 4.98 -1.95
C TYR A 28 10.55 5.50 -0.65
N VAL A 29 9.55 4.81 -0.08
CA VAL A 29 8.86 5.21 1.14
C VAL A 29 9.36 4.43 2.36
N THR A 30 9.21 5.02 3.54
CA THR A 30 9.58 4.41 4.82
C THR A 30 8.38 3.84 5.57
N SER A 31 7.17 4.31 5.26
CA SER A 31 5.91 3.82 5.83
C SER A 31 4.84 3.57 4.76
N ALA A 32 3.95 2.62 5.01
CA ALA A 32 2.85 2.26 4.12
C ALA A 32 1.51 2.30 4.86
N ASN A 33 0.54 3.06 4.34
CA ASN A 33 -0.82 3.10 4.87
C ASN A 33 -1.68 2.14 4.06
N ILE A 34 -2.03 0.98 4.60
CA ILE A 34 -2.72 -0.07 3.85
C ILE A 34 -4.24 0.10 4.00
N ALA A 35 -4.98 0.13 2.89
CA ALA A 35 -6.44 0.19 2.91
C ALA A 35 -7.08 -1.04 3.60
N CYS A 36 -8.23 -0.83 4.23
CA CYS A 36 -8.80 -1.79 5.19
C CYS A 36 -10.16 -2.41 4.77
N GLY A 37 -10.59 -2.25 3.53
CA GLY A 37 -11.79 -2.93 3.02
C GLY A 37 -13.07 -2.13 2.98
N PHE A 38 -13.06 -0.87 3.42
CA PHE A 38 -14.23 0.01 3.33
C PHE A 38 -14.20 0.89 2.08
N HIS A 39 -13.19 1.77 1.96
CA HIS A 39 -13.06 2.65 0.79
C HIS A 39 -12.32 1.97 -0.37
N ALA A 40 -11.40 1.07 -0.05
CA ALA A 40 -10.59 0.28 -0.97
C ALA A 40 -9.96 -0.91 -0.21
N GLY A 41 -9.25 -1.77 -0.94
CA GLY A 41 -8.66 -2.99 -0.40
C GLY A 41 -9.69 -4.11 -0.23
N ASP A 42 -9.24 -5.34 -0.35
CA ASP A 42 -9.99 -6.53 0.01
C ASP A 42 -9.05 -7.50 0.74
N PRO A 43 -9.55 -8.59 1.36
CA PRO A 43 -8.69 -9.48 2.15
C PRO A 43 -7.47 -10.03 1.38
N SER A 44 -7.61 -10.23 0.06
CA SER A 44 -6.50 -10.70 -0.78
C SER A 44 -5.52 -9.56 -1.05
N VAL A 45 -6.01 -8.37 -1.42
CA VAL A 45 -5.18 -7.19 -1.66
C VAL A 45 -4.40 -6.80 -0.39
N MET A 46 -5.06 -6.77 0.76
CA MET A 46 -4.41 -6.48 2.05
C MET A 46 -3.28 -7.47 2.34
N ARG A 47 -3.55 -8.77 2.18
CA ARG A 47 -2.55 -9.83 2.40
C ARG A 47 -1.35 -9.66 1.47
N GLU A 48 -1.57 -9.39 0.19
CA GLU A 48 -0.46 -9.23 -0.76
C GLU A 48 0.31 -7.93 -0.51
N THR A 49 -0.36 -6.84 -0.15
CA THR A 49 0.30 -5.56 0.18
C THR A 49 1.21 -5.70 1.39
N VAL A 50 0.75 -6.38 2.46
CA VAL A 50 1.57 -6.67 3.64
C VAL A 50 2.78 -7.55 3.33
N LYS A 51 2.69 -8.46 2.34
CA LYS A 51 3.84 -9.28 1.93
C LYS A 51 4.88 -8.50 1.12
N LEU A 52 4.48 -7.41 0.47
CA LEU A 52 5.36 -6.59 -0.37
C LEU A 52 6.15 -5.57 0.47
N ALA A 53 5.55 -5.06 1.53
CA ALA A 53 6.14 -4.11 2.47
C ALA A 53 7.11 -4.79 3.45
#